data_AF-A0A960DBI3-F1
#
_entry.id   AF-A0A960DBI3-F1
#
_cell.length_a   1.000
_cell.length_b   1.000
_cell.length_c   1.000
_cell.angle_alpha   90.00
_cell.angle_beta   90.00
_cell.angle_gamma   90.00
#
_symmetry.space_group_name_H-M   'P 1'
#
loop_
_entity.id
_entity.type
_entity.pdbx_description
1 polymer ?
#
loop_
_entity_poly.entity_id
_entity_poly.type
_entity_poly.pdbx_seq_one_letter_code
_entity_poly.pdbx_strand_id
1 'polypeptide(L)'
;MTRRRYSRCCAARTPGPSPDCAPVCCANVTGVTSSLPLAAVVLAGGASRRMGRDKATLVIEGPAGPMTLVERVVSIVAVRCESVYVIAAPGQALPELPAAILRDEVRGVGPLLATGRGLRAAAESGIEHAFVCAVDMPELTVELIDTLAGPAERLGADVVLPWDGRDHYLAGIYRTELFTTIAGLVEAGQRSMRALVNSVDTQRIVMPEQAALVNVNTVADLESVAPPRLI
;
A
#
# COMPACT_ATOMS: atom_id res chain seq x y z
N MET A 1 -36.83 -5.25 -24.79
CA MET A 1 -37.53 -3.96 -24.66
C MET A 1 -36.82 -3.17 -23.56
N THR A 2 -36.27 -1.96 -23.68
CA THR A 2 -36.13 -0.98 -24.76
C THR A 2 -34.97 -0.05 -24.34
N ARG A 3 -34.36 0.61 -25.32
CA ARG A 3 -33.11 1.36 -25.32
C ARG A 3 -33.03 2.59 -24.39
N ARG A 4 -31.77 2.93 -24.03
CA ARG A 4 -31.08 4.25 -23.92
C ARG A 4 -31.93 5.51 -23.68
N ARG A 5 -31.39 6.43 -22.86
CA ARG A 5 -31.17 7.84 -23.25
C ARG A 5 -30.05 8.50 -22.43
N TYR A 6 -28.97 8.83 -23.14
CA TYR A 6 -28.11 9.96 -22.83
C TYR A 6 -28.95 11.24 -22.98
N SER A 7 -28.77 12.21 -22.08
CA SER A 7 -29.20 13.59 -22.28
C SER A 7 -27.98 14.50 -22.20
N ARG A 8 -27.65 15.12 -23.34
CA ARG A 8 -26.78 16.28 -23.48
C ARG A 8 -27.63 17.55 -23.36
N CYS A 9 -26.94 18.64 -23.06
CA CYS A 9 -27.32 20.06 -23.23
C CYS A 9 -27.97 20.75 -22.03
N CYS A 10 -27.19 21.63 -21.40
CA CYS A 10 -27.44 23.07 -21.54
C CYS A 10 -26.11 23.82 -21.58
N ALA A 11 -25.86 24.47 -22.72
CA ALA A 11 -24.87 25.54 -22.86
C ALA A 11 -25.64 26.86 -22.85
N ALA A 12 -25.36 27.73 -21.87
CA ALA A 12 -25.76 29.14 -21.90
C ALA A 12 -24.82 29.99 -21.01
N ARG A 13 -23.90 30.68 -21.70
CA ARG A 13 -23.29 32.02 -21.45
C ARG A 13 -23.44 32.67 -20.05
N THR A 14 -22.33 32.69 -19.29
CA THR A 14 -21.64 33.80 -18.54
C THR A 14 -22.42 34.94 -17.84
N PRO A 15 -21.81 35.67 -16.87
CA PRO A 15 -21.03 35.26 -15.70
C PRO A 15 -21.44 36.04 -14.42
N GLY A 16 -21.34 35.43 -13.24
CA GLY A 16 -21.48 36.14 -11.97
C GLY A 16 -21.12 35.23 -10.81
N PRO A 17 -20.36 35.70 -9.80
CA PRO A 17 -19.93 34.84 -8.70
C PRO A 17 -21.12 34.67 -7.74
N SER A 18 -21.75 33.50 -7.75
CA SER A 18 -22.65 33.09 -6.67
C SER A 18 -21.81 32.71 -5.43
N PRO A 19 -22.08 33.26 -4.24
CA PRO A 19 -21.26 33.03 -3.03
C PRO A 19 -21.54 31.71 -2.29
N ASP A 20 -22.35 30.79 -2.85
CA ASP A 20 -22.81 29.58 -2.14
C ASP A 20 -22.18 28.26 -2.62
N CYS A 21 -20.95 28.30 -3.14
CA CYS A 21 -20.14 27.09 -3.31
C CYS A 21 -19.21 26.92 -2.10
N ALA A 22 -19.66 26.15 -1.11
CA ALA A 22 -18.83 25.72 0.00
C ALA A 22 -17.52 25.07 -0.53
N PRO A 23 -16.34 25.45 -0.01
CA PRO A 23 -15.10 24.81 -0.39
C PRO A 23 -15.02 23.47 0.36
N VAL A 24 -15.35 22.38 -0.32
CA VAL A 24 -14.92 21.05 0.09
C VAL A 24 -13.73 20.69 -0.79
N CYS A 25 -12.69 20.10 -0.19
CA CYS A 25 -11.46 19.57 -0.81
C CYS A 25 -10.19 20.43 -0.75
N CYS A 26 -9.97 21.16 0.35
CA CYS A 26 -8.61 21.55 0.77
C CYS A 26 -8.52 21.44 2.30
N ALA A 27 -8.52 20.22 2.83
CA ALA A 27 -8.11 20.03 4.22
C ALA A 27 -6.57 20.10 4.26
N ASN A 28 -6.03 21.17 4.83
CA ASN A 28 -4.66 21.21 5.30
C ASN A 28 -4.47 20.06 6.30
N VAL A 29 -3.79 18.99 5.89
CA VAL A 29 -3.39 17.89 6.78
C VAL A 29 -2.11 18.33 7.48
N THR A 30 -2.24 19.19 8.49
CA THR A 30 -1.18 19.42 9.46
C THR A 30 -1.37 18.48 10.65
N GLY A 31 -0.60 17.39 10.67
CA GLY A 31 -0.12 16.74 11.90
C GLY A 31 -1.14 16.10 12.83
N VAL A 32 -2.21 15.48 12.32
CA VAL A 32 -3.08 14.64 13.16
C VAL A 32 -2.63 13.18 13.03
N THR A 33 -1.97 12.66 14.05
CA THR A 33 -1.75 11.22 14.22
C THR A 33 -3.11 10.58 14.46
N SER A 34 -3.61 9.78 13.51
CA SER A 34 -4.89 9.07 13.70
C SER A 34 -4.72 8.00 14.77
N SER A 35 -5.73 7.81 15.62
CA SER A 35 -5.76 6.77 16.65
C SER A 35 -6.15 5.39 16.12
N LEU A 36 -6.38 5.24 14.82
CA LEU A 36 -6.82 3.99 14.22
C LEU A 36 -5.78 2.86 14.48
N PRO A 37 -6.17 1.76 15.14
CA PRO A 37 -5.33 0.57 15.26
C PRO A 37 -5.00 0.01 13.88
N LEU A 38 -3.72 -0.23 13.63
CA LEU A 38 -3.23 -0.72 12.33
C LEU A 38 -2.30 -1.91 12.50
N ALA A 39 -2.50 -2.91 11.65
CA ALA A 39 -1.49 -3.90 11.33
C ALA A 39 -0.68 -3.42 10.11
N ALA A 40 0.53 -3.93 9.95
CA ALA A 40 1.30 -3.80 8.72
C ALA A 40 1.37 -5.15 8.01
N VAL A 41 1.13 -5.15 6.71
CA VAL A 41 1.35 -6.29 5.82
C VAL A 41 2.43 -5.90 4.83
N VAL A 42 3.63 -6.42 5.04
CA VAL A 42 4.83 -6.12 4.24
C VAL A 42 5.08 -7.27 3.27
N LEU A 43 4.98 -7.00 1.97
CA LEU A 43 5.21 -7.98 0.93
C LEU A 43 6.70 -8.04 0.58
N ALA A 44 7.38 -9.07 1.09
CA ALA A 44 8.79 -9.36 0.80
C ALA A 44 8.97 -10.25 -0.45
N GLY A 45 7.87 -10.85 -0.94
CA GLY A 45 7.86 -11.70 -2.12
C GLY A 45 7.28 -11.02 -3.36
N GLY A 46 8.05 -10.90 -4.45
CA GLY A 46 7.52 -10.48 -5.74
C GLY A 46 8.53 -9.80 -6.68
N ALA A 47 8.42 -10.12 -7.97
CA ALA A 47 9.03 -9.42 -9.11
C ALA A 47 10.56 -9.43 -9.34
N SER A 48 11.41 -10.01 -8.50
CA SER A 48 12.83 -10.26 -8.89
C SER A 48 13.01 -11.54 -9.74
N ARG A 49 12.20 -11.72 -10.79
CA ARG A 49 12.55 -12.66 -11.88
C ARG A 49 13.63 -12.08 -12.79
N ARG A 50 13.77 -10.74 -12.84
CA ARG A 50 14.71 -10.05 -13.73
C ARG A 50 16.06 -9.71 -13.08
N MET A 51 16.13 -9.55 -11.76
CA MET A 51 17.37 -9.20 -11.05
C MET A 51 18.15 -10.38 -10.48
N GLY A 52 17.62 -11.61 -10.52
CA GLY A 52 18.33 -12.82 -10.06
C GLY A 52 18.68 -12.86 -8.55
N ARG A 53 18.33 -11.82 -7.78
CA ARG A 53 18.55 -11.68 -6.34
C ARG A 53 17.25 -11.27 -5.63
N ASP A 54 17.10 -11.76 -4.40
CA ASP A 54 15.99 -11.37 -3.53
C ASP A 54 16.10 -9.88 -3.18
N LYS A 55 15.08 -9.09 -3.55
CA LYS A 55 15.09 -7.65 -3.25
C LYS A 55 15.05 -7.39 -1.75
N ALA A 56 14.33 -8.21 -0.99
CA ALA A 56 14.11 -7.97 0.43
C ALA A 56 15.42 -7.87 1.21
N THR A 57 16.44 -8.63 0.79
CA THR A 57 17.77 -8.70 1.42
C THR A 57 18.81 -7.79 0.76
N LEU A 58 18.42 -6.92 -0.17
CA LEU A 58 19.33 -5.90 -0.71
C LEU A 58 19.70 -4.92 0.40
N VAL A 59 21.01 -4.72 0.58
CA VAL A 59 21.57 -3.82 1.58
C VAL A 59 21.59 -2.39 1.05
N ILE A 60 21.13 -1.46 1.87
CA ILE A 60 21.10 -0.01 1.67
C ILE A 60 21.72 0.70 2.87
N GLU A 61 22.06 1.97 2.72
CA GLU A 61 22.46 2.82 3.83
C GLU A 61 21.22 3.25 4.63
N GLY A 62 21.14 2.78 5.87
CA GLY A 62 20.12 3.19 6.82
C GLY A 62 20.62 4.26 7.80
N PRO A 63 19.74 4.78 8.68
CA PRO A 63 20.08 5.84 9.63
C PRO A 63 21.21 5.47 10.61
N ALA A 64 21.37 4.18 10.91
CA ALA A 64 22.35 3.65 11.86
C ALA A 64 23.45 2.81 11.19
N GLY A 65 23.53 2.83 9.86
CA GLY A 65 24.46 2.02 9.06
C GLY A 65 23.75 1.09 8.07
N PRO A 66 24.49 0.16 7.46
CA PRO A 66 23.95 -0.73 6.44
C PRO A 66 22.85 -1.64 6.99
N MET A 67 21.73 -1.72 6.27
CA MET A 67 20.61 -2.62 6.57
C MET A 67 19.91 -3.07 5.30
N THR A 68 19.12 -4.12 5.38
CA THR A 68 18.33 -4.62 4.25
C THR A 68 17.08 -3.79 4.00
N LEU A 69 16.55 -3.83 2.76
CA LEU A 69 15.29 -3.19 2.41
C LEU A 69 14.12 -3.61 3.31
N VAL A 70 14.04 -4.91 3.65
CA VAL A 70 12.99 -5.40 4.56
C VAL A 70 13.16 -4.85 5.97
N GLU A 71 14.38 -4.79 6.51
CA GLU A 71 14.64 -4.18 7.83
C GLU A 71 14.25 -2.70 7.83
N ARG A 72 14.58 -1.97 6.75
CA ARG A 72 14.19 -0.57 6.59
C ARG A 72 12.68 -0.38 6.64
N VAL A 73 11.93 -1.07 5.77
CA VAL A 73 10.46 -0.93 5.71
C VAL A 73 9.81 -1.40 7.00
N VAL A 74 10.24 -2.53 7.57
CA VAL A 74 9.73 -3.02 8.86
C VAL A 74 9.97 -2.01 9.97
N SER A 75 11.15 -1.38 10.02
CA SER A 75 11.45 -0.35 11.03
C SER A 75 10.52 0.85 10.93
N ILE A 76 10.13 1.26 9.72
CA ILE A 76 9.21 2.39 9.49
C ILE A 76 7.80 2.01 9.94
N VAL A 77 7.26 0.89 9.45
CA VAL A 77 5.87 0.52 9.74
C VAL A 77 5.67 0.14 11.21
N ALA A 78 6.69 -0.41 11.88
CA ALA A 78 6.63 -0.76 13.30
C ALA A 78 6.52 0.47 14.23
N VAL A 79 6.85 1.67 13.75
CA VAL A 79 6.62 2.90 14.52
C VAL A 79 5.13 3.22 14.65
N ARG A 80 4.32 2.84 13.65
CA ARG A 80 2.89 3.20 13.57
C ARG A 80 1.93 2.02 13.75
N CYS A 81 2.34 0.81 13.40
CA CYS A 81 1.49 -0.38 13.41
C CYS A 81 1.76 -1.24 14.64
N GLU A 82 0.69 -1.75 15.26
CA GLU A 82 0.75 -2.55 16.49
C GLU A 82 1.25 -3.98 16.23
N SER A 83 1.07 -4.47 15.00
CA SER A 83 1.51 -5.80 14.58
C SER A 83 2.03 -5.74 13.15
N VAL A 84 3.15 -6.43 12.88
CA VAL A 84 3.78 -6.45 11.56
C VAL A 84 3.83 -7.88 11.05
N TYR A 85 3.29 -8.10 9.86
CA TYR A 85 3.29 -9.37 9.13
C TYR A 85 4.12 -9.23 7.87
N VAL A 86 5.17 -10.03 7.74
CA VAL A 86 6.03 -10.05 6.55
C VAL A 86 5.70 -11.28 5.73
N ILE A 87 5.26 -11.09 4.49
CA ILE A 87 4.90 -12.19 3.57
C ILE A 87 6.10 -12.53 2.69
N ALA A 88 6.65 -13.71 2.90
CA ALA A 88 7.88 -14.18 2.25
C ALA A 88 7.61 -15.38 1.32
N ALA A 89 8.39 -15.50 0.25
CA ALA A 89 8.34 -16.64 -0.65
C ALA A 89 8.87 -17.93 0.02
N PRO A 90 8.52 -19.13 -0.50
CA PRO A 90 9.07 -20.39 0.00
C PRO A 90 10.61 -20.39 -0.06
N GLY A 91 11.23 -20.72 1.07
CA GLY A 91 12.69 -20.80 1.22
C GLY A 91 13.42 -19.44 1.18
N GLN A 92 12.69 -18.32 1.22
CA GLN A 92 13.28 -17.00 1.29
C GLN A 92 13.94 -16.80 2.66
N ALA A 93 15.25 -16.56 2.65
CA ALA A 93 16.01 -16.19 3.83
C ALA A 93 15.78 -14.71 4.12
N LEU A 94 15.33 -14.41 5.33
CA LEU A 94 15.15 -13.05 5.83
C LEU A 94 15.98 -12.90 7.12
N PRO A 95 16.48 -11.70 7.43
CA PRO A 95 17.11 -11.43 8.71
C PRO A 95 16.11 -11.61 9.87
N GLU A 96 16.61 -11.57 11.10
CA GLU A 96 15.74 -11.49 12.27
C GLU A 96 15.00 -10.15 12.27
N LEU A 97 13.67 -10.20 12.25
CA LEU A 97 12.81 -9.03 12.17
C LEU A 97 11.86 -9.02 13.37
N PRO A 98 11.51 -7.84 13.92
CA PRO A 98 10.46 -7.71 14.92
C PRO A 98 9.07 -7.83 14.28
N ALA A 99 8.82 -8.93 13.56
CA ALA A 99 7.62 -9.16 12.77
C ALA A 99 7.29 -10.65 12.66
N ALA A 100 6.00 -10.97 12.48
CA ALA A 100 5.55 -12.31 12.17
C ALA A 100 5.80 -12.63 10.69
N ILE A 101 6.71 -13.57 10.41
CA ILE A 101 7.04 -13.97 9.04
C ILE A 101 6.08 -15.09 8.59
N LEU A 102 5.22 -14.78 7.63
CA LEU A 102 4.32 -15.73 6.99
C LEU A 102 4.91 -16.15 5.65
N ARG A 103 5.02 -17.45 5.41
CA ARG A 103 5.59 -17.98 4.17
C ARG A 103 4.49 -18.49 3.26
N ASP A 104 4.55 -18.07 2.01
CA ASP A 104 3.73 -18.64 0.95
C ASP A 104 4.09 -20.12 0.74
N GLU A 105 3.10 -20.93 0.36
CA GLU A 105 3.30 -22.32 -0.03
C GLU A 105 3.82 -22.46 -1.46
N VAL A 106 3.46 -21.51 -2.33
CA VAL A 106 3.79 -21.52 -3.76
C VAL A 106 4.52 -20.25 -4.11
N ARG A 107 5.65 -20.37 -4.83
CA ARG A 107 6.39 -19.21 -5.31
C ARG A 107 5.61 -18.48 -6.40
N GLY A 108 5.55 -17.15 -6.32
CA GLY A 108 5.03 -16.33 -7.41
C GLY A 108 3.50 -16.25 -7.48
N VAL A 109 2.82 -16.41 -6.34
CA VAL A 109 1.36 -16.32 -6.21
C VAL A 109 0.78 -14.93 -6.50
N GLY A 110 1.63 -13.91 -6.58
CA GLY A 110 1.26 -12.54 -6.90
C GLY A 110 0.81 -11.75 -5.67
N PRO A 111 0.84 -10.40 -5.76
CA PRO A 111 0.60 -9.53 -4.61
C PRO A 111 -0.81 -9.69 -4.03
N LEU A 112 -1.79 -10.10 -4.84
CA LEU A 112 -3.17 -10.29 -4.38
C LEU A 112 -3.27 -11.41 -3.32
N LEU A 113 -2.70 -12.59 -3.58
CA LEU A 113 -2.76 -13.70 -2.64
C LEU A 113 -1.93 -13.40 -1.38
N ALA A 114 -0.74 -12.83 -1.56
CA ALA A 114 0.13 -12.45 -0.46
C ALA A 114 -0.55 -11.43 0.47
N THR A 115 -1.23 -10.43 -0.13
CA THR A 115 -2.06 -9.48 0.63
C THR A 115 -3.15 -10.20 1.40
N GLY A 116 -3.92 -11.10 0.76
CA GLY A 116 -4.98 -11.86 1.42
C GLY A 116 -4.50 -12.66 2.64
N ARG A 117 -3.31 -13.28 2.56
CA ARG A 117 -2.70 -13.98 3.70
C ARG A 117 -2.38 -13.04 4.85
N GLY A 118 -1.76 -11.88 4.56
CA GLY A 118 -1.45 -10.89 5.58
C GLY A 118 -2.70 -10.28 6.22
N LEU A 119 -3.70 -9.94 5.42
CA LEU A 119 -4.98 -9.41 5.91
C LEU A 119 -5.70 -10.41 6.80
N ARG A 120 -5.70 -11.70 6.43
CA ARG A 120 -6.27 -12.76 7.27
C ARG A 120 -5.56 -12.85 8.62
N ALA A 121 -4.24 -12.85 8.64
CA ALA A 121 -3.49 -12.93 9.90
C ALA A 121 -3.71 -11.70 10.80
N ALA A 122 -3.86 -10.51 10.22
CA ALA A 122 -4.23 -9.30 10.95
C ALA A 122 -5.67 -9.35 11.48
N ALA A 123 -6.62 -9.88 10.72
CA ALA A 123 -7.98 -10.10 11.20
C ALA A 123 -8.02 -11.09 12.38
N GLU A 124 -7.25 -12.19 12.28
CA GLU A 124 -7.14 -13.21 13.34
C GLU A 124 -6.51 -12.67 14.63
N SER A 125 -5.74 -11.57 14.59
CA SER A 125 -5.24 -10.85 15.77
C SER A 125 -6.18 -9.76 16.30
N GLY A 126 -7.36 -9.59 15.68
CA GLY A 126 -8.38 -8.64 16.11
C GLY A 126 -8.20 -7.23 15.57
N ILE A 127 -7.31 -7.02 14.60
CA ILE A 127 -7.11 -5.71 13.97
C ILE A 127 -7.96 -5.61 12.70
N GLU A 128 -8.74 -4.54 12.60
CA GLU A 128 -9.69 -4.34 11.48
C GLU A 128 -9.07 -3.71 10.24
N HIS A 129 -7.95 -3.02 10.38
CA HIS A 129 -7.28 -2.29 9.31
C HIS A 129 -5.81 -2.65 9.21
N ALA A 130 -5.34 -2.83 7.98
CA ALA A 130 -3.93 -3.11 7.72
C ALA A 130 -3.37 -2.18 6.64
N PHE A 131 -2.21 -1.59 6.92
CA PHE A 131 -1.39 -0.93 5.93
C PHE A 131 -0.60 -1.97 5.13
N VAL A 132 -0.87 -2.05 3.82
CA VAL A 132 -0.23 -2.99 2.91
C VAL A 132 0.86 -2.27 2.14
N CYS A 133 2.09 -2.76 2.24
CA CYS A 133 3.23 -2.20 1.50
C CYS A 133 4.20 -3.24 0.94
N ALA A 134 5.03 -2.81 -0.01
CA ALA A 134 6.12 -3.62 -0.55
C ALA A 134 7.46 -3.26 0.09
N VAL A 135 8.40 -4.21 0.11
CA VAL A 135 9.77 -3.95 0.61
C VAL A 135 10.58 -3.01 -0.28
N ASP A 136 10.15 -2.74 -1.51
CA ASP A 136 10.85 -1.84 -2.44
C ASP A 136 10.45 -0.36 -2.30
N MET A 137 9.89 0.01 -1.16
CA MET A 137 9.54 1.40 -0.80
C MET A 137 10.39 1.90 0.39
N PRO A 138 11.73 2.02 0.26
CA PRO A 138 12.61 2.37 1.37
C PRO A 138 12.44 3.79 1.92
N GLU A 139 11.86 4.67 1.09
CA GLU A 139 11.52 6.07 1.41
C GLU A 139 10.12 6.22 2.01
N LEU A 140 9.43 5.11 2.31
CA LEU A 140 8.15 5.12 3.00
C LEU A 140 8.27 5.92 4.32
N THR A 141 7.24 6.69 4.65
CA THR A 141 7.22 7.50 5.86
C THR A 141 6.01 7.19 6.72
N VAL A 142 6.14 7.45 8.03
CA VAL A 142 5.03 7.28 8.99
C VAL A 142 3.92 8.28 8.69
N GLU A 143 4.29 9.49 8.26
CA GLU A 143 3.37 10.57 7.90
C GLU A 143 2.45 10.18 6.74
N LEU A 144 2.95 9.40 5.77
CA LEU A 144 2.12 8.87 4.69
C LEU A 144 1.07 7.90 5.25
N ILE A 145 1.46 7.01 6.17
CA ILE A 145 0.55 6.05 6.81
C ILE A 145 -0.55 6.80 7.56
N ASP A 146 -0.19 7.81 8.36
CA ASP A 146 -1.16 8.64 9.11
C ASP A 146 -2.09 9.44 8.19
N THR A 147 -1.56 9.96 7.08
CA THR A 147 -2.35 10.68 6.06
C THR A 147 -3.47 9.80 5.49
N LEU A 148 -3.23 8.50 5.35
CA LEU A 148 -4.22 7.54 4.87
C LEU A 148 -5.14 7.01 5.99
N ALA A 149 -4.62 6.92 7.23
CA ALA A 149 -5.36 6.40 8.37
C ALA A 149 -6.56 7.28 8.73
N GLY A 150 -6.41 8.61 8.68
CA GLY A 150 -7.49 9.54 8.97
C GLY A 150 -8.73 9.33 8.07
N PRO A 151 -8.58 9.30 6.73
CA PRO A 151 -9.68 8.96 5.83
C PRO A 151 -10.23 7.54 6.04
N ALA A 152 -9.39 6.55 6.33
CA ALA A 152 -9.85 5.17 6.60
C ALA A 152 -10.81 5.14 7.81
N GLU A 153 -10.43 5.81 8.89
CA GLU A 153 -11.22 5.93 10.12
C GLU A 153 -12.55 6.68 9.89
N ARG A 154 -12.53 7.78 9.13
CA ARG A 154 -13.71 8.65 8.96
C ARG A 154 -14.70 8.18 7.90
N LEU A 155 -14.21 7.61 6.80
CA LEU A 155 -15.05 7.28 5.65
C LEU A 155 -15.60 5.86 5.72
N GLY A 156 -14.99 4.98 6.53
CA GLY A 156 -15.40 3.58 6.61
C GLY A 156 -15.33 2.88 5.26
N ALA A 157 -14.34 3.23 4.43
CA ALA A 157 -14.10 2.62 3.13
C ALA A 157 -13.39 1.27 3.27
N ASP A 158 -13.54 0.39 2.30
CA ASP A 158 -12.84 -0.90 2.29
C ASP A 158 -11.34 -0.74 2.02
N VAL A 159 -11.00 0.22 1.15
CA VAL A 159 -9.61 0.52 0.78
C VAL A 159 -9.40 2.03 0.70
N VAL A 160 -8.27 2.50 1.24
CA VAL A 160 -7.79 3.87 1.06
C VAL A 160 -6.42 3.84 0.41
N LEU A 161 -6.29 4.46 -0.76
CA LEU A 161 -5.05 4.51 -1.54
C LEU A 161 -4.56 5.94 -1.76
N PRO A 162 -3.24 6.16 -1.80
CA PRO A 162 -2.68 7.38 -2.35
C PRO A 162 -2.81 7.39 -3.88
N TRP A 163 -3.05 8.58 -4.44
CA TRP A 163 -3.19 8.82 -5.87
C TRP A 163 -2.46 10.08 -6.29
N ASP A 164 -1.48 9.93 -7.17
CA ASP A 164 -0.65 11.01 -7.75
C ASP A 164 -0.74 11.04 -9.30
N GLY A 165 -1.80 10.44 -9.85
CA GLY A 165 -1.94 10.14 -11.29
C GLY A 165 -2.06 8.64 -11.57
N ARG A 166 -1.72 7.79 -10.59
CA ARG A 166 -1.95 6.34 -10.61
C ARG A 166 -2.33 5.81 -9.22
N ASP A 167 -2.89 4.61 -9.19
CA ASP A 167 -3.18 3.89 -7.95
C ASP A 167 -1.90 3.24 -7.41
N HIS A 168 -1.56 3.52 -6.15
CA HIS A 168 -0.45 2.89 -5.43
C HIS A 168 -0.96 1.75 -4.55
N TYR A 169 -1.24 0.60 -5.16
CA TYR A 169 -1.86 -0.55 -4.49
C TYR A 169 -1.07 -1.08 -3.28
N LEU A 170 0.25 -0.95 -3.29
CA LEU A 170 1.14 -1.43 -2.22
C LEU A 170 1.64 -0.26 -1.36
N ALA A 171 0.78 0.73 -1.14
CA ALA A 171 1.01 1.82 -0.19
C ALA A 171 -0.34 2.28 0.39
N GLY A 172 -1.20 1.32 0.74
CA GLY A 172 -2.61 1.58 1.01
C GLY A 172 -3.10 0.94 2.30
N ILE A 173 -4.18 1.48 2.87
CA ILE A 173 -4.89 0.88 3.99
C ILE A 173 -6.05 0.05 3.47
N TYR A 174 -6.16 -1.17 3.96
CA TYR A 174 -7.16 -2.15 3.59
C TYR A 174 -7.89 -2.64 4.83
N ARG A 175 -9.22 -2.80 4.75
CA ARG A 175 -9.95 -3.58 5.75
C ARG A 175 -9.47 -5.02 5.73
N THR A 176 -9.21 -5.58 6.91
CA THR A 176 -8.66 -6.93 7.03
C THR A 176 -9.65 -7.98 6.54
N GLU A 177 -10.96 -7.78 6.73
CA GLU A 177 -12.04 -8.66 6.23
C GLU A 177 -11.99 -8.92 4.71
N LEU A 178 -11.33 -8.04 3.94
CA LEU A 178 -11.12 -8.23 2.49
C LEU A 178 -10.35 -9.50 2.14
N PHE A 179 -9.74 -10.19 3.11
CA PHE A 179 -9.19 -11.53 2.86
C PHE A 179 -10.23 -12.50 2.27
N THR A 180 -11.51 -12.35 2.61
CA THR A 180 -12.61 -13.16 2.05
C THR A 180 -12.91 -12.81 0.59
N THR A 181 -12.98 -11.52 0.26
CA THR A 181 -13.12 -11.02 -1.11
C THR A 181 -11.94 -11.45 -1.99
N ILE A 182 -10.73 -11.38 -1.44
CA ILE A 182 -9.51 -11.84 -2.11
C ILE A 182 -9.60 -13.34 -2.42
N ALA A 183 -10.06 -14.16 -1.48
CA ALA A 183 -10.24 -15.60 -1.71
C ALA A 183 -11.18 -15.86 -2.89
N GLY A 184 -12.35 -15.20 -2.93
CA GLY A 184 -13.30 -15.33 -4.05
C GLY A 184 -12.74 -14.85 -5.39
N LEU A 185 -11.96 -13.77 -5.40
CA LEU A 185 -11.27 -13.28 -6.60
C LEU A 185 -10.24 -14.30 -7.11
N VAL A 186 -9.46 -14.90 -6.21
CA VAL A 186 -8.47 -15.92 -6.56
C VAL A 186 -9.13 -17.17 -7.12
N GLU A 187 -10.25 -17.63 -6.52
CA GLU A 187 -11.06 -18.73 -7.04
C GLU A 187 -11.61 -18.44 -8.44
N ALA A 188 -12.01 -17.19 -8.70
CA ALA A 188 -12.41 -16.71 -10.02
C ALA A 188 -11.24 -16.49 -11.01
N GLY A 189 -10.01 -16.87 -10.62
CA GLY A 189 -8.81 -16.78 -11.46
C GLY A 189 -8.18 -15.38 -11.53
N GLN A 190 -8.65 -14.40 -10.76
CA GLN A 190 -8.04 -13.08 -10.67
C GLN A 190 -6.78 -13.11 -9.80
N ARG A 191 -5.76 -12.34 -10.20
CA ARG A 191 -4.47 -12.26 -9.50
C ARG A 191 -3.92 -10.85 -9.33
N SER A 192 -4.74 -9.83 -9.60
CA SER A 192 -4.28 -8.42 -9.59
C SER A 192 -4.90 -7.62 -8.46
N MET A 193 -4.12 -6.76 -7.81
CA MET A 193 -4.62 -5.80 -6.81
C MET A 193 -5.68 -4.86 -7.40
N ARG A 194 -5.53 -4.50 -8.68
CA ARG A 194 -6.53 -3.72 -9.41
C ARG A 194 -7.91 -4.39 -9.43
N ALA A 195 -7.98 -5.72 -9.56
CA ALA A 195 -9.26 -6.43 -9.54
C ALA A 195 -9.94 -6.32 -8.18
N LEU A 196 -9.18 -6.41 -7.08
CA LEU A 196 -9.68 -6.20 -5.73
C LEU A 196 -10.23 -4.78 -5.57
N VAL A 197 -9.40 -3.77 -5.86
CA VAL A 197 -9.75 -2.35 -5.71
C VAL A 197 -10.99 -1.96 -6.54
N ASN A 198 -11.15 -2.53 -7.73
CA ASN A 198 -12.33 -2.27 -8.56
C ASN A 198 -13.60 -2.99 -8.07
N SER A 199 -13.47 -3.93 -7.13
CA SER A 199 -14.58 -4.75 -6.63
C SER A 199 -15.15 -4.29 -5.28
N VAL A 200 -14.54 -3.29 -4.65
CA VAL A 200 -14.84 -2.84 -3.27
C VAL A 200 -14.90 -1.32 -3.19
N ASP A 201 -15.42 -0.77 -2.08
CA ASP A 201 -15.42 0.68 -1.87
C ASP A 201 -13.99 1.20 -1.65
N THR A 202 -13.45 1.87 -2.67
CA THR A 202 -12.09 2.40 -2.63
C THR A 202 -12.09 3.92 -2.68
N GLN A 203 -11.48 4.53 -1.67
CA GLN A 203 -11.23 5.97 -1.61
C GLN A 203 -9.80 6.27 -2.03
N ARG A 204 -9.66 7.28 -2.90
CA ARG A 204 -8.36 7.73 -3.42
C ARG A 204 -8.03 9.09 -2.84
N ILE A 205 -6.88 9.19 -2.17
CA ILE A 205 -6.39 10.41 -1.56
C ILE A 205 -5.42 11.06 -2.54
N VAL A 206 -5.86 12.17 -3.14
CA VAL A 206 -5.05 12.93 -4.10
C VAL A 206 -3.90 13.59 -3.37
N MET A 207 -2.68 13.34 -3.84
CA MET A 207 -1.45 13.91 -3.29
C MET A 207 -0.39 14.11 -4.39
N PRO A 208 0.58 15.01 -4.21
CA PRO A 208 1.68 15.16 -5.16
C PRO A 208 2.54 13.89 -5.23
N GLU A 209 3.26 13.73 -6.34
CA GLU A 209 4.32 12.73 -6.42
C GLU A 209 5.35 12.98 -5.32
N GLN A 210 5.75 11.93 -4.61
CA GLN A 210 6.68 12.00 -3.49
C GLN A 210 7.50 10.72 -3.38
N ALA A 211 8.72 10.83 -2.83
CA ALA A 211 9.66 9.71 -2.72
C ALA A 211 9.07 8.50 -1.98
N ALA A 212 8.22 8.74 -0.97
CA ALA A 212 7.55 7.69 -0.20
C ALA A 212 6.63 6.76 -1.02
N LEU A 213 6.26 7.16 -2.24
CA LEU A 213 5.41 6.37 -3.17
C LEU A 213 6.22 5.74 -4.31
N VAL A 214 7.54 5.92 -4.33
CA VAL A 214 8.41 5.41 -5.39
C VAL A 214 8.86 3.99 -5.07
N ASN A 215 8.58 3.05 -5.98
CA ASN A 215 9.08 1.69 -5.91
C ASN A 215 10.47 1.60 -6.56
N VAL A 216 11.45 1.14 -5.79
CA VAL A 216 12.84 0.95 -6.22
C VAL A 216 12.96 -0.41 -6.94
N ASN A 217 12.98 -0.36 -8.27
CA ASN A 217 12.86 -1.56 -9.10
C ASN A 217 14.17 -2.00 -9.78
N THR A 218 15.15 -1.10 -9.87
CA THR A 218 16.44 -1.33 -10.52
C THR A 218 17.59 -0.91 -9.62
N VAL A 219 18.80 -1.43 -9.89
CA VAL A 219 20.04 -1.01 -9.19
C VAL A 219 20.30 0.49 -9.40
N ALA A 220 19.92 1.04 -10.56
CA ALA A 220 19.99 2.48 -10.82
C ALA A 220 19.03 3.28 -9.93
N ASP A 221 17.85 2.75 -9.62
CA ASP A 221 16.93 3.37 -8.65
C ASP A 221 17.55 3.35 -7.24
N LEU A 222 18.23 2.26 -6.86
CA LEU A 222 18.98 2.17 -5.58
C LEU A 222 20.08 3.24 -5.52
N GLU A 223 20.87 3.43 -6.57
CA GLU A 223 21.93 4.45 -6.63
C GLU A 223 21.42 5.88 -6.42
N SER A 224 20.18 6.17 -6.83
CA SER A 224 19.54 7.47 -6.64
C SER A 224 18.99 7.70 -5.22
N VAL A 225 18.73 6.62 -4.47
CA VAL A 225 18.14 6.65 -3.13
C VAL A 225 19.22 6.45 -2.05
N ALA A 226 20.22 5.60 -2.30
CA ALA A 226 21.40 5.38 -1.48
C ALA A 226 22.52 4.73 -2.33
N PRO A 227 23.65 5.40 -2.61
CA PRO A 227 24.69 4.84 -3.46
C PRO A 227 25.27 3.55 -2.84
N PRO A 228 25.29 2.42 -3.58
CA PRO A 228 25.80 1.15 -3.07
C PRO A 228 27.32 1.22 -2.91
N ARG A 229 27.85 0.69 -1.80
CA ARG A 229 29.27 0.39 -1.70
C ARG A 229 29.59 -0.91 -2.45
N LEU A 230 30.38 -0.78 -3.51
CA LEU A 230 31.20 -1.89 -4.01
C LEU A 230 32.16 -2.29 -2.88
N ILE A 231 31.99 -3.50 -2.36
CA ILE A 231 32.95 -4.16 -1.45
C ILE A 231 34.15 -4.62 -2.26
#